data_AF-W2PFB1-F1
#
_entry.id   AF-W2PFB1-F1
#
_cell.length_a   1.000
_cell.length_b   1.000
_cell.length_c   1.000
_cell.angle_alpha   90.00
_cell.angle_beta   90.00
_cell.angle_gamma   90.00
#
_symmetry.space_group_name_H-M   'P 1'
#
loop_
_entity.id
_entity.type
_entity.pdbx_description
1 polymer ?
#
loop_
_entity_poly.entity_id
_entity_poly.type
_entity_poly.pdbx_seq_one_letter_code
_entity_poly.pdbx_strand_id
1 'polypeptide(L)'
;MNFNIDRWLNKGLLPKEVSAKLKINGAGELHKNYKYLQQYATKWDEAGNPVHVSPAYHQKRLEDLDEWFRLGFTTEGVLRQLKLFGVHGKKLKDHKNYPYYIKYLDMLRAKNRAGNAAVL
;
A
#
# COMPACT_ATOMS: atom_id res chain seq x y z
N MET A 1 -26.59 -9.61 3.18
CA MET A 1 -25.52 -8.62 3.46
C MET A 1 -24.39 -8.90 2.47
N ASN A 2 -24.18 -8.03 1.49
CA ASN A 2 -23.17 -8.26 0.45
C ASN A 2 -21.92 -7.43 0.82
N PHE A 3 -20.92 -8.09 1.42
CA PHE A 3 -19.69 -7.41 1.78
C PHE A 3 -18.84 -7.27 0.52
N ASN A 4 -18.64 -6.04 0.07
CA ASN A 4 -17.93 -5.76 -1.17
C ASN A 4 -16.41 -5.90 -0.93
N ILE A 5 -15.96 -7.16 -0.85
CA ILE A 5 -14.58 -7.60 -0.65
C ILE A 5 -13.66 -6.96 -1.70
N ASP A 6 -14.09 -6.94 -2.97
CA ASP A 6 -13.30 -6.36 -4.06
C ASP A 6 -13.13 -4.85 -3.91
N ARG A 7 -14.17 -4.13 -3.45
CA ARG A 7 -14.05 -2.71 -3.11
C ARG A 7 -13.05 -2.48 -1.97
N TRP A 8 -12.98 -3.36 -0.99
CA TRP A 8 -12.01 -3.24 0.10
C TRP A 8 -10.60 -3.59 -0.33
N LEU A 9 -10.42 -4.59 -1.21
CA LEU A 9 -9.15 -4.93 -1.86
C LEU A 9 -8.64 -3.75 -2.69
N ASN A 10 -9.51 -3.12 -3.49
CA ASN A 10 -9.18 -1.94 -4.29
C ASN A 10 -8.82 -0.71 -3.45
N LYS A 11 -9.30 -0.64 -2.20
CA LYS A 11 -8.89 0.39 -1.24
C LYS A 11 -7.60 0.01 -0.48
N GLY A 12 -7.13 -1.23 -0.66
CA GLY A 12 -5.99 -1.80 0.06
C GLY A 12 -6.24 -1.86 1.57
N LEU A 13 -7.45 -2.16 2.04
CA LEU A 13 -7.72 -2.25 3.48
C LEU A 13 -7.01 -3.44 4.10
N LEU A 14 -6.18 -3.24 5.11
CA LEU A 14 -5.52 -4.35 5.80
C LEU A 14 -6.56 -5.33 6.39
N PRO A 15 -6.26 -6.64 6.53
CA PRO A 15 -7.17 -7.60 7.13
C PRO A 15 -7.72 -7.16 8.49
N LYS A 16 -6.92 -6.48 9.32
CA LYS A 16 -7.38 -5.89 10.59
C LYS A 16 -8.42 -4.78 10.42
N GLU A 17 -8.30 -3.96 9.37
CA GLU A 17 -9.25 -2.88 9.05
C GLU A 17 -10.56 -3.45 8.53
N VAL A 18 -10.49 -4.53 7.75
CA VAL A 18 -11.67 -5.29 7.29
C VAL A 18 -12.35 -5.99 8.47
N SER A 19 -11.59 -6.59 9.38
CA SER A 19 -12.12 -7.20 10.61
C SER A 19 -12.93 -6.20 11.44
N ALA A 20 -12.43 -4.97 11.59
CA ALA A 20 -13.14 -3.87 12.24
C ALA A 20 -14.43 -3.49 11.49
N LYS A 21 -14.39 -3.40 10.15
CA LYS A 21 -15.60 -3.12 9.33
C LYS A 21 -16.64 -4.24 9.39
N LEU A 22 -16.20 -5.48 9.53
CA LEU A 22 -17.05 -6.66 9.72
C LEU A 22 -17.58 -6.78 11.16
N LYS A 23 -17.17 -5.87 12.06
CA LYS A 23 -17.53 -5.83 13.48
C LYS A 23 -17.19 -7.12 14.21
N ILE A 24 -16.09 -7.79 13.82
CA ILE A 24 -15.65 -9.04 14.44
C ILE A 24 -15.11 -8.78 15.86
N ASN A 25 -14.59 -7.57 16.15
CA ASN A 25 -14.22 -7.09 17.50
C ASN A 25 -13.44 -8.08 18.38
N GLY A 26 -12.59 -8.94 17.78
CA GLY A 26 -11.81 -9.95 18.51
C GLY A 26 -12.50 -11.29 18.74
N ALA A 27 -13.78 -11.45 18.40
CA ALA A 27 -14.49 -12.74 18.47
C ALA A 27 -13.95 -13.79 17.50
N GLY A 28 -13.10 -13.39 16.55
CA GLY A 28 -12.38 -14.29 15.65
C GLY A 28 -13.32 -15.24 14.92
N GLU A 29 -12.96 -16.52 14.92
CA GLU A 29 -13.64 -17.61 14.22
C GLU A 29 -15.08 -17.83 14.68
N LEU A 30 -15.41 -17.47 15.93
CA LEU A 30 -16.75 -17.63 16.50
C LEU A 30 -17.74 -16.59 15.94
N HIS A 31 -17.27 -15.56 15.23
CA HIS A 31 -18.13 -14.52 14.70
C HIS A 31 -18.74 -14.90 13.35
N LYS A 32 -20.06 -14.69 13.19
CA LYS A 32 -20.80 -15.01 11.93
C LYS A 32 -20.24 -14.37 10.65
N ASN A 33 -19.49 -13.27 10.78
CA ASN A 33 -18.86 -12.58 9.65
C ASN A 33 -17.41 -13.03 9.37
N TYR A 34 -16.84 -13.93 10.17
CA TYR A 34 -15.44 -14.35 10.04
C TYR A 34 -15.13 -14.96 8.67
N LYS A 35 -16.07 -15.73 8.10
CA LYS A 35 -15.95 -16.27 6.73
C LYS A 35 -15.64 -15.21 5.66
N TYR A 36 -16.14 -13.98 5.83
CA TYR A 36 -15.86 -12.89 4.89
C TYR A 36 -14.47 -12.28 5.11
N LEU A 37 -13.98 -12.31 6.35
CA LEU A 37 -12.59 -11.93 6.66
C LEU A 37 -11.62 -12.96 6.07
N GLN A 38 -11.94 -14.25 6.14
CA GLN A 38 -11.13 -15.31 5.51
C GLN A 38 -11.09 -15.16 3.99
N GLN A 39 -12.25 -15.00 3.34
CA GLN A 39 -12.31 -14.75 1.89
C GLN A 39 -11.52 -13.50 1.48
N TYR A 40 -11.58 -12.45 2.30
CA TYR A 40 -10.79 -11.25 2.08
C TYR A 40 -9.29 -11.54 2.19
N ALA A 41 -8.85 -12.22 3.25
CA ALA A 41 -7.44 -12.55 3.51
C ALA A 41 -6.87 -13.45 2.41
N THR A 42 -7.61 -14.45 1.93
CA THR A 42 -7.19 -15.28 0.81
C THR A 42 -6.94 -14.45 -0.45
N LYS A 43 -7.89 -13.61 -0.86
CA LYS A 43 -7.71 -12.72 -2.02
C LYS A 43 -6.59 -11.68 -1.82
N TRP A 44 -6.38 -11.26 -0.57
CA TRP A 44 -5.33 -10.34 -0.18
C TRP A 44 -3.93 -10.96 -0.31
N ASP A 45 -3.80 -12.26 -0.02
CA ASP A 45 -2.58 -13.02 -0.18
C ASP A 45 -2.34 -13.43 -1.65
N GLU A 46 -3.39 -13.83 -2.36
CA GLU A 46 -3.38 -14.14 -3.80
C GLU A 46 -2.97 -12.95 -4.67
N ALA A 47 -3.21 -11.71 -4.22
CA ALA A 47 -2.86 -10.51 -4.97
C ALA A 47 -1.34 -10.33 -5.19
N GLY A 48 -0.50 -11.07 -4.46
CA GLY A 48 0.94 -11.12 -4.71
C GLY A 48 1.68 -9.79 -4.46
N ASN A 49 2.95 -9.74 -4.86
CA ASN A 49 3.84 -8.60 -4.56
C ASN A 49 3.55 -7.35 -5.43
N PRO A 50 3.62 -6.10 -4.91
CA PRO A 50 4.00 -5.72 -3.55
C PRO A 50 2.93 -6.17 -2.57
N VAL A 51 3.36 -7.01 -1.64
CA VAL A 51 2.46 -7.80 -0.80
C VAL A 51 1.46 -6.83 -0.18
N HIS A 52 0.17 -7.15 -0.26
CA HIS A 52 -0.91 -6.49 0.47
C HIS A 52 -1.70 -5.38 -0.25
N VAL A 53 -1.78 -5.36 -1.59
CA VAL A 53 -2.70 -4.46 -2.31
C VAL A 53 -3.25 -5.11 -3.59
N SER A 54 -4.45 -4.71 -4.04
CA SER A 54 -4.98 -5.21 -5.32
C SER A 54 -4.18 -4.68 -6.53
N PRO A 55 -4.26 -5.32 -7.71
CA PRO A 55 -3.60 -4.83 -8.93
C PRO A 55 -3.96 -3.39 -9.29
N ALA A 56 -5.25 -3.01 -9.15
CA ALA A 56 -5.69 -1.64 -9.41
C ALA A 56 -5.07 -0.63 -8.44
N TYR A 57 -4.90 -1.01 -7.17
CA TYR A 57 -4.21 -0.17 -6.19
C TYR A 57 -2.72 -0.04 -6.55
N HIS A 58 -2.07 -1.14 -6.92
CA HIS A 58 -0.68 -1.15 -7.34
C HIS A 58 -0.46 -0.21 -8.52
N GLN A 59 -1.26 -0.37 -9.58
CA GLN A 59 -1.22 0.46 -10.77
C GLN A 59 -1.41 1.94 -10.45
N LYS A 60 -2.43 2.28 -9.64
CA LYS A 60 -2.66 3.67 -9.24
C LYS A 60 -1.46 4.24 -8.47
N ARG A 61 -0.80 3.45 -7.63
CA ARG A 61 0.40 3.91 -6.92
C ARG A 61 1.58 4.13 -7.85
N LEU A 62 1.76 3.32 -8.88
CA LEU A 62 2.79 3.56 -9.89
C LEU A 62 2.53 4.89 -10.63
N GLU A 63 1.29 5.14 -11.05
CA GLU A 63 0.89 6.41 -11.68
C GLU A 63 1.15 7.62 -10.78
N ASP A 64 0.81 7.50 -9.50
CA ASP A 64 1.06 8.57 -8.53
C ASP A 64 2.58 8.82 -8.36
N LEU A 65 3.41 7.77 -8.32
CA LEU A 65 4.86 7.91 -8.23
C LEU A 65 5.43 8.65 -9.45
N ASP A 66 4.98 8.31 -10.65
CA ASP A 66 5.42 8.98 -11.90
C ASP A 66 5.00 10.44 -11.92
N GLU A 67 3.76 10.73 -11.51
CA GLU A 67 3.26 12.09 -11.40
C GLU A 67 4.08 12.91 -10.38
N TRP A 68 4.27 12.40 -9.17
CA TRP A 68 5.02 13.08 -8.11
C TRP A 68 6.49 13.26 -8.49
N PHE A 69 7.07 12.32 -9.22
CA PHE A 69 8.43 12.43 -9.72
C PHE A 69 8.55 13.54 -10.76
N ARG A 70 7.61 13.61 -11.71
CA ARG A 70 7.54 14.66 -12.73
C ARG A 70 7.31 16.05 -12.13
N LEU A 71 6.46 16.14 -11.10
CA LEU A 71 6.18 17.37 -10.37
C LEU A 71 7.28 17.77 -9.37
N GLY A 72 8.33 16.95 -9.21
CA GLY A 72 9.45 17.27 -8.34
C GLY A 72 9.09 17.25 -6.85
N PHE A 73 8.19 16.36 -6.42
CA PHE A 73 7.85 16.20 -5.01
C PHE A 73 9.09 15.91 -4.16
N THR A 74 9.07 16.38 -2.91
CA THR A 74 10.11 16.03 -1.94
C THR A 74 9.87 14.62 -1.38
N THR A 75 10.91 13.99 -0.86
CA THR A 75 10.81 12.69 -0.19
C THR A 75 9.83 12.74 0.99
N GLU A 76 9.80 13.87 1.72
CA GLU A 76 8.81 14.09 2.78
C GLU A 76 7.39 14.24 2.24
N GLY A 77 7.21 14.98 1.13
CA GLY A 77 5.92 15.11 0.45
C GLY A 77 5.34 13.74 0.07
N VAL A 78 6.17 12.86 -0.50
CA VAL A 78 5.76 11.50 -0.84
C VAL A 78 5.46 10.65 0.41
N LEU A 79 6.25 10.76 1.48
CA LEU A 79 5.92 10.09 2.76
C LEU A 79 4.54 10.49 3.27
N ARG A 80 4.18 11.78 3.19
CA ARG A 80 2.86 12.29 3.61
C ARG A 80 1.75 11.74 2.73
N GLN A 81 1.91 11.74 1.40
CA GLN A 81 0.92 11.18 0.47
C GLN A 81 0.70 9.69 0.67
N LEU A 82 1.78 8.95 0.93
CA LEU A 82 1.74 7.52 1.24
C LEU A 82 1.28 7.22 2.68
N LYS A 83 1.00 8.24 3.49
CA LYS A 83 0.60 8.12 4.90
C LYS A 83 1.63 7.38 5.76
N LEU A 84 2.90 7.57 5.43
CA LEU A 84 4.05 6.99 6.13
C LEU A 84 4.72 8.00 7.07
N PHE A 85 4.34 9.27 7.01
CA PHE A 85 4.88 10.30 7.90
C PHE A 85 4.59 9.97 9.38
N GLY A 86 5.63 9.98 10.21
CA GLY A 86 5.55 9.59 11.63
C GLY A 86 5.41 8.08 11.88
N VAL A 87 5.49 7.23 10.85
CA VAL A 87 5.51 5.77 11.02
C VAL A 87 6.97 5.30 11.08
N HIS A 88 7.31 4.49 12.09
CA HIS A 88 8.70 4.12 12.37
C HIS A 88 8.88 2.61 12.62
N GLY A 89 10.14 2.17 12.59
CA GLY A 89 10.55 0.81 12.94
C GLY A 89 9.87 -0.28 12.11
N LYS A 90 9.50 -1.39 12.77
CA LYS A 90 8.83 -2.53 12.13
C LYS A 90 7.50 -2.11 11.47
N LYS A 91 6.75 -1.20 12.09
CA LYS A 91 5.46 -0.71 11.57
C LYS A 91 5.60 -0.01 10.22
N LEU A 92 6.72 0.66 9.98
CA LEU A 92 7.02 1.29 8.68
C LEU A 92 7.31 0.21 7.63
N LYS A 93 8.20 -0.73 7.95
CA LYS A 93 8.62 -1.80 7.03
C LYS A 93 7.46 -2.69 6.58
N ASP A 94 6.53 -2.96 7.49
CA ASP A 94 5.35 -3.79 7.23
C ASP A 94 4.18 -3.00 6.62
N HIS A 95 4.32 -1.69 6.38
CA HIS A 95 3.24 -0.89 5.83
C HIS A 95 3.09 -1.16 4.33
N LYS A 96 1.87 -1.43 3.86
CA LYS A 96 1.54 -1.68 2.44
C LYS A 96 2.08 -0.63 1.45
N ASN A 97 2.27 0.61 1.91
CA ASN A 97 2.79 1.71 1.09
C ASN A 97 4.31 1.87 1.10
N TYR A 98 5.01 1.20 2.01
CA TYR A 98 6.46 1.33 2.16
C TYR A 98 7.23 0.93 0.90
N PRO A 99 6.89 -0.15 0.16
CA PRO A 99 7.57 -0.48 -1.09
C PRO A 99 7.52 0.63 -2.14
N TYR A 100 6.42 1.38 -2.22
CA TYR A 100 6.29 2.50 -3.17
C TYR A 100 7.18 3.69 -2.78
N TYR A 101 7.35 3.93 -1.48
CA TYR A 101 8.29 4.95 -1.03
C TYR A 101 9.73 4.59 -1.40
N ILE A 102 10.14 3.33 -1.21
CA ILE A 102 11.46 2.85 -1.64
C ILE A 102 11.64 3.03 -3.15
N LYS A 103 10.64 2.62 -3.95
CA LYS A 103 10.66 2.82 -5.40
C LYS A 103 10.85 4.29 -5.79
N TYR A 104 10.17 5.21 -5.13
CA TYR A 104 10.35 6.65 -5.36
C TYR A 104 11.79 7.11 -5.09
N LEU A 105 12.39 6.68 -3.98
CA LEU A 105 13.78 6.99 -3.66
C LEU A 105 14.74 6.46 -4.72
N ASP A 106 14.48 5.28 -5.26
CA ASP A 106 15.28 4.71 -6.34
C ASP A 106 15.15 5.48 -7.66
N MET A 107 13.97 5.98 -8.00
CA MET A 107 13.77 6.90 -9.14
C MET A 107 14.59 8.19 -8.98
N LEU A 108 14.59 8.79 -7.79
CA LEU A 108 15.41 9.98 -7.49
C LEU A 108 16.91 9.69 -7.61
N ARG A 109 17.37 8.55 -7.09
CA ARG A 109 18.77 8.12 -7.20
C ARG A 109 19.18 7.93 -8.66
N ALA A 110 18.33 7.30 -9.46
CA ALA A 110 18.57 7.10 -10.89
C ALA A 110 18.68 8.44 -11.63
N LYS A 111 17.78 9.39 -11.35
CA LYS A 111 17.83 10.76 -11.92
C LYS A 111 19.17 11.45 -11.63
N ASN A 112 19.60 11.42 -10.37
CA ASN A 112 20.85 12.09 -9.96
C ASN A 112 22.07 11.46 -10.63
N ARG A 113 22.09 10.14 -10.81
CA ARG A 113 23.15 9.45 -11.56
C ARG A 113 23.17 9.87 -13.03
N ALA A 114 22.01 9.93 -13.68
CA ALA A 114 21.91 10.36 -15.07
C ALA A 114 22.33 11.83 -15.27
N GLY A 115 21.98 12.71 -14.33
CA GLY A 115 22.41 14.11 -14.35
C GLY A 115 23.92 14.29 -14.21
N ASN A 116 24.58 13.51 -13.35
CA ASN A 116 26.03 13.58 -13.16
C ASN A 116 26.82 12.98 -14.34
N ALA A 117 26.25 12.00 -15.06
CA ALA A 117 26.88 11.40 -16.24
C ALA A 117 26.85 12.31 -17.48
N ALA A 118 25.94 13.29 -17.53
CA ALA A 118 25.81 14.23 -18.65
C ALA A 118 26.74 15.46 -18.55
N VAL A 119 27.57 15.54 -17.51
CA VAL A 119 28.47 16.69 -17.20
C VAL A 119 29.96 16.30 -17.32
N LEU A 120 30.26 15.10 -17.85
CA LEU A 120 31.62 14.64 -18.17
C LEU A 120 31.79 14.54 -19.68
#